data_AF-A0AAF0XLV5-F1
#
_entry.id   AF-A0AAF0XLV5-F1
#
_cell.length_a   1.000
_cell.length_b   1.000
_cell.length_c   1.000
_cell.angle_alpha   90.00
_cell.angle_beta   90.00
_cell.angle_gamma   90.00
#
_symmetry.space_group_name_H-M   'P 1'
#
loop_
_entity.id
_entity.type
_entity.pdbx_description
1 polymer ?
#
loop_
_entity_poly.entity_id
_entity_poly.type
_entity_poly.pdbx_seq_one_letter_code
_entity_poly.pdbx_strand_id
1 'polypeptide(L)'
;MRGVEYTKDGTVDLKGNPVLRSNTGRWRATSFIVGTKPNISTMGADQFDEFEPTEKTQKISFFKWWVFSIFFGTLFASTFLVYIQDHAGWGLGYGLPTIGLFLSILVFLAGSRYYRHQPASGSPLTKMARVLIATIRKWNVVVPDDSKELHELNLDVLLNIWED
;
A
#
# COMPACT_ATOMS: atom_id res chain seq x y z
N MET A 1 -14.11 20.70 33.83
CA MET A 1 -12.68 20.30 33.80
C MET A 1 -12.58 19.02 32.99
N ARG A 2 -11.90 18.99 31.83
CA ARG A 2 -11.72 17.73 31.09
C ARG A 2 -10.66 16.92 31.84
N GLY A 3 -11.05 15.75 32.35
CA GLY A 3 -10.11 14.81 32.98
C GLY A 3 -9.06 14.35 31.98
N VAL A 4 -7.84 14.17 32.47
CA VAL A 4 -6.73 13.60 31.69
C VAL A 4 -7.05 12.12 31.43
N GLU A 5 -7.37 11.78 30.19
CA GLU A 5 -7.77 10.41 29.81
C GLU A 5 -6.60 9.65 29.17
N TYR A 6 -6.15 8.61 29.85
CA TYR A 6 -5.11 7.69 29.38
C TYR A 6 -5.71 6.53 28.58
N THR A 7 -4.89 5.91 27.75
CA THR A 7 -5.24 4.69 27.04
C THR A 7 -5.42 3.52 28.01
N LYS A 8 -6.45 2.68 27.79
CA LYS A 8 -6.81 1.54 28.67
C LYS A 8 -6.28 0.19 28.16
N ASP A 9 -5.52 0.20 27.08
CA ASP A 9 -4.98 -0.96 26.37
C ASP A 9 -3.53 -1.30 26.78
N GLY A 10 -2.98 -0.59 27.78
CA GLY A 10 -1.60 -0.78 28.24
C GLY A 10 -0.55 -0.13 27.34
N THR A 11 -0.94 0.71 26.38
CA THR A 11 0.03 1.39 25.51
C THR A 11 0.86 2.42 26.29
N VAL A 12 2.17 2.42 26.01
CA VAL A 12 3.16 3.27 26.67
C VAL A 12 3.90 4.17 25.68
N ASP A 13 4.42 5.29 26.16
CA ASP A 13 5.25 6.22 25.39
C ASP A 13 6.68 5.66 25.22
N LEU A 14 7.53 6.39 24.49
CA LEU A 14 8.94 6.02 24.28
C LEU A 14 9.73 5.87 25.59
N LYS A 15 9.25 6.45 26.69
CA LYS A 15 9.86 6.41 28.02
C LYS A 15 9.21 5.34 28.92
N GLY A 16 8.23 4.59 28.42
CA GLY A 16 7.51 3.56 29.17
C GLY A 16 6.35 4.06 30.02
N ASN A 17 5.94 5.34 29.91
CA ASN A 17 4.82 5.90 30.68
C ASN A 17 3.48 5.69 29.96
N PRO A 18 2.35 5.58 30.68
CA PRO A 18 1.02 5.49 30.07
C PRO A 18 0.70 6.68 29.15
N VAL A 19 0.09 6.40 27.99
CA VAL A 19 -0.10 7.39 26.94
C VAL A 19 -1.44 8.13 27.07
N LEU A 20 -1.43 9.43 26.77
CA LEU A 20 -2.65 10.22 26.66
C LEU A 20 -3.41 9.92 25.38
N ARG A 21 -4.70 9.56 25.52
CA ARG A 21 -5.59 9.21 24.40
C ARG A 21 -5.79 10.36 23.40
N SER A 22 -5.66 11.61 23.86
CA SER A 22 -5.87 12.78 23.01
C SER A 22 -4.68 13.11 22.10
N ASN A 23 -3.47 12.68 22.46
CA ASN A 23 -2.23 13.20 21.87
C ASN A 23 -1.47 12.21 20.99
N THR A 24 -1.80 10.91 21.06
CA THR A 24 -1.01 9.85 20.40
C THR A 24 -1.90 8.90 19.59
N GLY A 25 -1.36 8.35 18.50
CA GLY A 25 -2.05 7.40 17.62
C GLY A 25 -3.00 8.07 16.62
N ARG A 26 -3.97 7.30 16.09
CA ARG A 26 -4.93 7.68 15.03
C ARG A 26 -4.37 7.65 13.60
N TRP A 27 -5.23 7.93 12.63
CA TRP A 27 -4.94 7.92 11.20
C TRP A 27 -3.66 8.67 10.81
N ARG A 28 -3.29 9.75 11.51
CA ARG A 28 -2.04 10.50 11.25
C ARG A 28 -0.79 9.62 11.32
N ALA A 29 -0.74 8.65 12.22
CA ALA A 29 0.37 7.70 12.33
C ALA A 29 0.29 6.60 11.26
N THR A 30 -0.93 6.16 10.92
CA THR A 30 -1.16 5.01 10.02
C THR A 30 -1.07 5.38 8.54
N SER A 31 -1.35 6.63 8.17
CA SER A 31 -1.40 7.08 6.75
C SER A 31 -0.12 6.74 5.97
N PHE A 32 1.05 6.89 6.59
CA PHE A 32 2.34 6.58 5.95
C PHE A 32 2.52 5.08 5.65
N ILE A 33 2.06 4.22 6.57
CA ILE A 33 2.19 2.76 6.44
C ILE A 33 1.27 2.23 5.33
N VAL A 34 0.08 2.82 5.20
CA VAL A 34 -0.90 2.42 4.18
C VAL A 34 -0.44 2.80 2.78
N GLY A 35 0.16 3.99 2.60
CA GLY A 35 0.60 4.44 1.27
C GLY A 35 1.78 3.64 0.72
N THR A 36 2.71 3.22 1.58
CA THR A 36 3.96 2.56 1.15
C THR A 36 3.81 1.09 0.80
N LYS A 37 3.00 0.35 1.58
CA LYS A 37 2.82 -1.10 1.42
C LYS A 37 2.42 -1.56 0.01
N PRO A 38 1.35 -1.05 -0.62
CA PRO A 38 0.92 -1.54 -1.92
C PRO A 38 1.92 -1.23 -3.04
N ASN A 39 2.58 -0.06 -2.96
CA ASN A 39 3.49 0.43 -3.99
C ASN A 39 4.73 -0.45 -4.16
N ILE A 40 5.25 -1.04 -3.07
CA ILE A 40 6.45 -1.88 -3.12
C ILE A 40 6.18 -3.16 -3.91
N SER A 41 5.02 -3.80 -3.68
CA SER A 41 4.65 -5.02 -4.40
C SER A 41 4.38 -4.78 -5.87
N THR A 42 3.70 -3.68 -6.21
CA THR A 42 3.42 -3.35 -7.62
C THR A 42 4.71 -3.00 -8.34
N MET A 43 5.56 -2.15 -7.77
CA MET A 43 6.84 -1.77 -8.35
C MET A 43 7.78 -2.97 -8.57
N GLY A 44 7.79 -3.94 -7.64
CA GLY A 44 8.56 -5.18 -7.80
C GLY A 44 8.00 -6.08 -8.91
N ALA A 45 6.67 -6.16 -9.03
CA ALA A 45 6.01 -6.90 -10.11
C ALA A 45 6.33 -6.31 -11.49
N ASP A 46 6.40 -4.98 -11.56
CA ASP A 46 6.61 -4.19 -12.77
C ASP A 46 8.01 -4.36 -13.38
N GLN A 47 8.94 -4.99 -12.66
CA GLN A 47 10.30 -5.25 -13.17
C GLN A 47 10.35 -6.42 -14.17
N PHE A 48 9.35 -7.30 -14.16
CA PHE A 48 9.32 -8.51 -14.98
C PHE A 48 8.31 -8.38 -16.11
N ASP A 49 8.73 -8.74 -17.33
CA ASP A 49 7.85 -8.85 -18.49
C ASP A 49 6.98 -10.12 -18.39
N GLU A 50 5.68 -9.97 -18.63
CA GLU A 50 4.71 -11.08 -18.61
C GLU A 50 4.61 -11.83 -19.95
N PHE A 51 5.06 -11.19 -21.03
CA PHE A 51 5.04 -11.76 -22.38
C PHE A 51 6.24 -12.69 -22.63
N GLU A 52 7.31 -12.57 -21.83
CA GLU A 52 8.48 -13.43 -21.88
C GLU A 52 8.35 -14.59 -20.86
N PRO A 53 8.31 -15.87 -21.30
CA PRO A 53 8.05 -17.02 -20.42
C PRO A 53 9.10 -17.21 -19.31
N THR A 54 10.34 -16.82 -19.57
CA THR A 54 11.43 -16.90 -18.59
C THR A 54 11.24 -15.87 -17.47
N GLU A 55 10.99 -14.60 -17.83
CA GLU A 55 10.76 -13.52 -16.87
C GLU A 55 9.49 -13.76 -16.05
N LYS A 56 8.43 -14.31 -16.65
CA LYS A 56 7.21 -14.72 -15.94
C LYS A 56 7.47 -15.75 -14.85
N THR A 57 8.31 -16.75 -15.12
CA THR A 57 8.67 -17.78 -14.13
C THR A 57 9.51 -17.18 -13.00
N GLN A 58 10.41 -16.24 -13.33
CA GLN A 58 11.20 -15.50 -12.34
C GLN A 58 10.32 -14.62 -11.45
N LYS A 59 9.30 -13.95 -12.01
CA LYS A 59 8.30 -13.18 -11.25
C LYS A 59 7.59 -14.05 -10.20
N ILE A 60 7.18 -15.27 -10.58
CA ILE A 60 6.55 -16.22 -9.65
C ILE A 60 7.53 -16.63 -8.53
N SER A 61 8.78 -16.91 -8.87
CA SER A 61 9.83 -17.22 -7.88
C SER A 61 10.07 -16.05 -6.92
N PHE A 62 10.13 -14.83 -7.45
CA PHE A 62 10.23 -13.60 -6.68
C PHE A 62 9.10 -13.49 -5.65
N PHE A 63 7.84 -13.64 -6.07
CA PHE A 63 6.69 -13.56 -5.16
C PHE A 63 6.69 -14.67 -4.11
N LYS A 64 7.09 -15.89 -4.46
CA LYS A 64 7.25 -16.99 -3.49
C LYS A 64 8.27 -16.64 -2.40
N TRP A 65 9.45 -16.16 -2.81
CA TRP A 65 10.49 -15.73 -1.87
C TRP A 65 10.06 -14.52 -1.04
N TRP A 66 9.41 -13.55 -1.66
CA TRP A 66 8.91 -12.36 -0.97
C TRP A 66 7.92 -12.72 0.15
N VAL A 67 6.95 -13.59 -0.14
CA VAL A 67 5.98 -14.06 0.86
C VAL A 67 6.68 -14.86 1.97
N PHE A 68 7.61 -15.75 1.61
CA PHE A 68 8.41 -16.48 2.60
C PHE A 68 9.17 -15.54 3.55
N SER A 69 9.85 -14.52 3.00
CA SER A 69 10.58 -13.52 3.79
C SER A 69 9.68 -12.68 4.68
N ILE A 70 8.45 -12.35 4.27
CA ILE A 70 7.48 -11.64 5.12
C ILE A 70 7.11 -12.47 6.34
N PHE A 71 6.79 -13.76 6.16
CA PHE A 71 6.45 -14.64 7.29
C PHE A 71 7.65 -14.81 8.21
N PHE A 72 8.83 -15.08 7.65
CA PHE A 72 10.05 -15.23 8.43
C PHE A 72 10.41 -13.94 9.21
N GLY A 73 10.31 -12.78 8.57
CA GLY A 73 10.54 -11.48 9.21
C GLY A 73 9.52 -11.18 10.30
N THR A 74 8.25 -11.57 10.11
CA THR A 74 7.20 -11.43 11.12
C THR A 74 7.50 -12.28 12.35
N LEU A 75 7.94 -13.53 12.17
CA LEU A 75 8.34 -14.40 13.28
C LEU A 75 9.49 -13.81 14.09
N PHE A 76 10.51 -13.26 13.41
CA PHE A 76 11.64 -12.63 14.08
C PHE A 76 11.24 -11.33 14.79
N ALA A 77 10.38 -10.52 14.16
CA ALA A 77 9.85 -9.32 14.79
C ALA A 77 9.01 -9.65 16.04
N SER A 78 8.17 -10.67 16.00
CA SER A 78 7.33 -11.05 17.14
C SER A 78 8.11 -11.66 18.30
N THR A 79 9.32 -12.17 18.06
CA THR A 79 10.18 -12.75 19.12
C THR A 79 11.29 -11.79 19.52
N PHE A 80 12.25 -11.53 18.63
CA PHE A 80 13.45 -10.77 18.96
C PHE A 80 13.20 -9.28 19.12
N LEU A 81 12.39 -8.66 18.25
CA LEU A 81 12.14 -7.22 18.34
C LEU A 81 11.31 -6.89 19.59
N VAL A 82 10.28 -7.69 19.88
CA VAL A 82 9.49 -7.55 21.12
C VAL A 82 10.38 -7.76 22.35
N TYR A 83 11.23 -8.79 22.35
CA TYR A 83 12.19 -9.01 23.44
C TYR A 83 13.10 -7.80 23.68
N ILE A 84 13.63 -7.19 22.61
CA ILE A 84 14.46 -5.98 22.70
C ILE A 84 13.64 -4.79 23.22
N GLN A 85 12.39 -4.63 22.77
CA GLN A 85 11.50 -3.57 23.24
C GLN A 85 11.21 -3.69 24.74
N ASP A 86 10.99 -4.91 25.24
CA ASP A 86 10.68 -5.19 26.63
C ASP A 86 11.91 -5.04 27.56
N HIS A 87 13.10 -5.46 27.13
CA HIS A 87 14.29 -5.50 27.99
C HIS A 87 15.25 -4.32 27.81
N ALA A 88 15.40 -3.79 26.60
CA ALA A 88 16.35 -2.72 26.26
C ALA A 88 15.67 -1.36 25.99
N GLY A 89 14.33 -1.35 25.97
CA GLY A 89 13.50 -0.15 25.85
C GLY A 89 13.13 0.23 24.41
N TRP A 90 12.09 1.05 24.31
CA TRP A 90 11.47 1.44 23.04
C TRP A 90 12.40 2.19 22.08
N GLY A 91 13.36 2.97 22.59
CA GLY A 91 14.32 3.71 21.76
C GLY A 91 15.17 2.80 20.87
N LEU A 92 15.72 1.73 21.43
CA LEU A 92 16.48 0.73 20.68
C LEU A 92 15.56 -0.10 19.77
N GLY A 93 14.37 -0.44 20.28
CA GLY A 93 13.34 -1.15 19.51
C GLY A 93 12.90 -0.42 18.22
N TYR A 94 12.88 0.92 18.22
CA TYR A 94 12.60 1.71 17.01
C TYR A 94 13.86 2.06 16.21
N GLY A 95 15.04 2.10 16.85
CA GLY A 95 16.31 2.33 16.18
C GLY A 95 16.64 1.24 15.15
N LEU A 96 16.41 -0.03 15.49
CA LEU A 96 16.74 -1.16 14.62
C LEU A 96 15.94 -1.13 13.29
N PRO A 97 14.59 -0.97 13.28
CA PRO A 97 13.84 -0.76 12.04
C PRO A 97 14.24 0.51 11.29
N THR A 98 14.62 1.58 11.98
CA THR A 98 15.01 2.85 11.35
C THR A 98 16.32 2.70 10.56
N ILE A 99 17.31 2.01 11.12
CA ILE A 99 18.57 1.70 10.41
C ILE A 99 18.28 0.80 9.21
N GLY A 100 17.42 -0.22 9.39
CA GLY A 100 17.00 -1.08 8.29
C GLY A 100 16.32 -0.32 7.14
N LEU A 101 15.43 0.61 7.47
CA LEU A 101 14.77 1.49 6.50
C LEU A 101 15.78 2.40 5.79
N PHE A 102 16.72 2.99 6.54
CA PHE A 102 17.76 3.85 5.98
C PHE A 102 18.64 3.10 4.98
N LEU A 103 19.11 1.90 5.34
CA LEU A 103 19.87 1.04 4.43
C LEU A 103 19.05 0.65 3.20
N SER A 104 17.76 0.33 3.38
CA SER A 104 16.85 0.03 2.28
C SER A 104 16.71 1.20 1.29
N ILE A 105 16.59 2.44 1.79
CA ILE A 105 16.57 3.64 0.95
C ILE A 105 17.87 3.79 0.16
N LEU A 106 19.03 3.57 0.78
CA LEU A 106 20.31 3.64 0.07
C LEU A 106 20.42 2.62 -1.06
N VAL A 107 20.00 1.37 -0.80
CA VAL A 107 19.97 0.31 -1.82
C VAL A 107 19.00 0.66 -2.94
N PHE A 108 17.81 1.18 -2.60
CA PHE A 108 16.83 1.62 -3.59
C PHE A 108 17.37 2.74 -4.49
N LEU A 109 18.02 3.74 -3.90
CA LEU A 109 18.62 4.86 -4.65
C LEU A 109 19.78 4.39 -5.53
N ALA A 110 20.66 3.50 -5.03
CA ALA A 110 21.73 2.92 -5.84
C ALA A 110 21.19 2.05 -6.99
N GLY A 111 20.08 1.35 -6.76
CA GLY A 111 19.38 0.54 -7.74
C GLY A 111 18.60 1.35 -8.79
N SER A 112 18.37 2.65 -8.57
CA SER A 112 17.51 3.49 -9.42
C SER A 112 17.80 3.40 -10.92
N ARG A 113 19.08 3.25 -11.31
CA ARG A 113 19.49 3.12 -12.72
C ARG A 113 19.08 1.80 -13.40
N TYR A 114 18.70 0.79 -12.62
CA TYR A 114 18.39 -0.56 -13.10
C TYR A 114 16.89 -0.84 -13.14
N TYR A 115 16.06 0.04 -12.57
CA TYR A 115 14.62 -0.17 -12.53
C TYR A 115 13.97 0.12 -13.88
N ARG A 116 13.05 -0.75 -14.28
CA ARG A 116 12.07 -0.48 -15.33
C ARG A 116 10.94 0.37 -14.74
N HIS A 117 10.58 1.43 -15.44
CA HIS A 117 9.50 2.34 -15.04
C HIS A 117 8.29 2.12 -15.93
N GLN A 118 7.16 1.75 -15.33
CA GLN A 118 5.89 1.71 -16.06
C GLN A 118 5.40 3.14 -16.32
N PRO A 119 4.84 3.43 -17.50
CA PRO A 119 4.22 4.73 -17.78
C PRO A 119 3.02 4.93 -16.85
N ALA A 120 2.67 6.20 -16.58
CA ALA A 120 1.56 6.53 -15.71
C ALA A 120 0.23 6.01 -16.29
N SER A 121 -0.24 4.87 -15.79
CA SER A 121 -1.57 4.35 -16.09
C SER A 121 -2.59 5.14 -15.27
N GLY A 122 -3.55 5.80 -15.94
CA GLY A 122 -4.55 6.64 -15.28
C GLY A 122 -5.31 5.91 -14.15
N SER A 123 -5.82 6.67 -13.18
CA SER A 123 -6.40 6.11 -11.94
C SER A 123 -7.60 5.18 -12.21
N PRO A 124 -7.55 3.90 -11.78
CA PRO A 124 -8.67 2.97 -11.86
C PRO A 124 -9.92 3.47 -11.12
N LEU A 125 -9.73 4.26 -10.05
CA LEU A 125 -10.85 4.87 -9.31
C LEU A 125 -11.61 5.88 -10.17
N THR A 126 -10.94 6.58 -11.07
CA THR A 126 -11.61 7.49 -12.01
C THR A 126 -12.45 6.71 -13.01
N LYS A 127 -11.96 5.54 -13.46
CA LYS A 127 -12.73 4.64 -14.32
C LYS A 127 -13.97 4.10 -13.61
N MET A 128 -13.82 3.63 -12.36
CA MET A 128 -14.94 3.14 -11.54
C MET A 128 -15.96 4.24 -11.24
N ALA A 129 -15.50 5.44 -10.88
CA ALA A 129 -16.37 6.60 -10.64
C ALA A 129 -17.16 6.97 -11.89
N ARG A 130 -16.54 6.93 -13.08
CA ARG A 130 -17.25 7.18 -14.34
C ARG A 130 -18.34 6.15 -14.61
N VAL A 131 -18.06 4.86 -14.37
CA VAL A 131 -19.08 3.80 -14.52
C VAL A 131 -20.22 4.03 -13.53
N LEU A 132 -19.94 4.32 -12.27
CA LEU A 132 -20.97 4.62 -11.26
C LEU A 132 -21.81 5.85 -11.62
N ILE A 133 -21.19 6.92 -12.10
CA ILE A 133 -21.91 8.12 -12.52
C ILE A 133 -22.76 7.83 -13.76
N ALA A 134 -22.22 7.09 -14.73
CA ALA A 134 -22.94 6.72 -15.96
C ALA A 134 -24.15 5.83 -15.66
N THR A 135 -24.03 4.86 -14.75
CA THR A 135 -25.15 3.99 -14.35
C THR A 135 -26.22 4.76 -13.59
N ILE A 136 -25.86 5.65 -12.66
CA ILE A 136 -26.82 6.50 -11.95
C ILE A 136 -27.56 7.42 -12.92
N ARG A 137 -26.84 8.06 -13.86
CA ARG A 137 -27.45 8.96 -14.86
C ARG A 137 -28.37 8.22 -15.83
N LYS A 138 -28.05 6.98 -16.19
CA LYS A 138 -28.82 6.16 -17.13
C LYS A 138 -29.74 5.14 -16.47
N TRP A 139 -29.97 5.22 -15.15
CA TRP A 139 -30.81 4.26 -14.44
C TRP A 139 -32.22 4.19 -15.03
N ASN A 140 -32.79 5.31 -15.45
CA ASN A 140 -34.16 5.35 -16.00
C ASN A 140 -34.26 5.05 -17.51
N VAL A 141 -33.17 4.59 -18.13
CA VAL A 141 -33.15 4.27 -19.57
C VAL A 141 -33.53 2.81 -19.77
N VAL A 142 -34.46 2.54 -20.68
CA VAL A 142 -34.87 1.18 -21.05
C VAL A 142 -33.69 0.46 -21.71
N VAL A 143 -33.35 -0.72 -21.19
CA VAL A 143 -32.28 -1.56 -21.73
C VAL A 143 -32.70 -2.05 -23.12
N PRO A 144 -31.91 -1.79 -24.18
CA PRO A 144 -32.20 -2.31 -25.51
C PRO A 144 -32.16 -3.84 -25.53
N ASP A 145 -33.03 -4.46 -26.34
CA ASP A 145 -33.20 -5.92 -26.41
C ASP A 145 -32.04 -6.64 -27.14
N ASP A 146 -31.24 -5.90 -27.93
CA ASP A 146 -30.07 -6.43 -28.64
C ASP A 146 -28.76 -6.16 -27.88
N SER A 147 -28.07 -7.23 -27.47
CA SER A 147 -26.79 -7.18 -26.76
C SER A 147 -25.69 -6.45 -27.56
N LYS A 148 -25.81 -6.37 -28.89
CA LYS A 148 -24.84 -5.68 -29.76
C LYS A 148 -24.91 -4.15 -29.69
N GLU A 149 -25.98 -3.59 -29.11
CA GLU A 149 -26.11 -2.14 -28.88
C GLU A 149 -25.42 -1.68 -27.57
N LEU A 150 -24.95 -2.60 -26.73
CA LEU A 150 -24.07 -2.30 -25.61
C LEU A 150 -22.64 -2.02 -26.12
N HIS A 151 -22.32 -0.74 -26.32
CA HIS A 151 -20.98 -0.35 -26.71
C HIS A 151 -19.97 -0.48 -25.57
N GLU A 152 -18.85 -1.18 -25.83
CA GLU A 152 -17.61 -1.01 -25.08
C GLU A 152 -17.00 0.34 -25.45
N LEU A 153 -17.43 1.41 -24.76
CA LEU A 153 -16.88 2.74 -25.01
C LEU A 153 -15.41 2.76 -24.61
N ASN A 154 -14.54 3.02 -25.58
CA ASN A 154 -13.13 3.26 -25.33
C ASN A 154 -12.95 4.49 -24.43
N LEU A 155 -12.02 4.44 -23.48
CA LEU A 155 -11.83 5.45 -22.42
C LEU A 155 -11.60 6.87 -22.97
N ASP A 156 -11.06 6.93 -24.18
CA ASP A 156 -10.77 8.12 -24.96
C ASP A 156 -12.05 8.85 -25.36
N VAL A 157 -13.10 8.12 -25.74
CA VAL A 157 -14.43 8.67 -26.09
C VAL A 157 -15.12 9.24 -24.85
N LEU A 158 -14.93 8.60 -23.69
CA LEU A 158 -15.45 9.10 -22.42
C LEU A 158 -14.70 10.35 -21.93
N LEU A 159 -13.44 10.57 -22.31
CA LEU A 159 -12.73 11.80 -21.97
C LEU A 159 -13.35 13.01 -22.68
N ASN A 160 -13.68 12.86 -23.96
CA ASN A 160 -14.28 13.94 -24.76
C ASN A 160 -15.70 14.32 -24.29
N ILE A 161 -16.50 13.36 -23.78
CA ILE A 161 -17.87 13.61 -23.31
C ILE A 161 -17.93 14.42 -21.99
N TRP A 162 -16.82 14.54 -21.25
CA TRP A 162 -16.76 15.29 -19.99
C TRP A 162 -16.20 16.71 -20.13
N GLU A 163 -15.77 17.09 -21.34
CA GLU A 163 -15.19 18.40 -21.63
C GLU A 163 -16.19 19.34 -22.35
N ASP A 164 -17.40 18.84 -22.65
CA ASP A 164 -18.60 19.56 -23.11
C ASP A 164 -19.72 19.53 -22.04
#